data_AF-A0A2D1U2I7-F1
#
_entry.id   AF-A0A2D1U2I7-F1
#
_cell.length_a   1.000
_cell.length_b   1.000
_cell.length_c   1.000
_cell.angle_alpha   90.00
_cell.angle_beta   90.00
_cell.angle_gamma   90.00
#
_symmetry.space_group_name_H-M   'P 1'
#
loop_
_entity.id
_entity.type
_entity.pdbx_description
1 polymer ?
#
loop_
_entity_poly.entity_id
_entity_poly.type
_entity_poly.pdbx_seq_one_letter_code
_entity_poly.pdbx_strand_id
1 'polypeptide(L)'
;MRVLLLGFALLLTSAPSFSQINTKATEAVITYGFRNNGKDSKAEQKMFIKGSQVHLVPQGRQTEQQYLQTAQKVSYQVQNNNGIVYTLKKPFSEYVKAELLTGIDTILGIPCKKAKVFIRSNTIEVWYTNDLKIKGTPSISIAPGLGLILKTIRNGNSETIAKKIEYRAVTPEELAWPKNWGTLLDEPAYQRQVIESRYNTLTIFNNEQISFGNKTENPKGEQANVTYHFSGGTIILKKVKLPATKAGQQLFVELAQHSNGDAYDRTGSVFMIPTDKSVSYLDALQNGIQALPLYSARNGKKYQGVTATDNYLPPLELMRFFTSFGVNHFNAQAKIKGYNWADSVVYKQDISALLPRLQGEVWIGVFIGNYDKGGHKASLYFKYYPGYEGESQKEEKKWIMPAFNTTNLMEMSGQEYGTMFDQDSLTVAVDIPQGVKNLKLRYLTTGHGGWGGGDEFVPKQNEIFVDGKRVYHFIPWREDCATYRFLNPASGNFGNGLSSSDLSRSNWCPGTITLPVEVPLPDLKPGKHTFQVAIPLGKPEGGSFSAWNVSGTLIGDKE
;
A
#
# COMPACT_ATOMS: atom_id res chain seq x y z
N MET A 1 -16.36 5.73 -93.71
CA MET A 1 -17.40 4.72 -93.45
C MET A 1 -16.91 3.85 -92.29
N ARG A 2 -17.56 3.92 -91.10
CA ARG A 2 -17.60 2.91 -89.99
C ARG A 2 -16.23 2.38 -89.45
N VAL A 3 -15.88 2.33 -88.16
CA VAL A 3 -16.60 2.05 -86.89
C VAL A 3 -15.73 2.56 -85.72
N LEU A 4 -16.34 3.19 -84.72
CA LEU A 4 -15.76 3.42 -83.38
C LEU A 4 -15.84 2.12 -82.56
N LEU A 5 -14.72 1.63 -82.04
CA LEU A 5 -14.70 0.64 -80.95
C LEU A 5 -14.47 1.36 -79.62
N LEU A 6 -15.50 1.43 -78.78
CA LEU A 6 -15.38 1.77 -77.36
C LEU A 6 -14.82 0.55 -76.61
N GLY A 7 -13.63 0.68 -76.03
CA GLY A 7 -13.14 -0.23 -75.01
C GLY A 7 -13.65 0.18 -73.63
N PHE A 8 -14.51 -0.64 -73.03
CA PHE A 8 -14.94 -0.50 -71.64
C PHE A 8 -13.89 -1.15 -70.73
N ALA A 9 -13.13 -0.34 -69.99
CA ALA A 9 -12.25 -0.84 -68.94
C ALA A 9 -13.08 -1.06 -67.65
N LEU A 10 -13.29 -2.33 -67.30
CA LEU A 10 -13.94 -2.71 -66.04
C LEU A 10 -12.94 -2.49 -64.88
N LEU A 11 -13.15 -1.43 -64.09
CA LEU A 11 -12.50 -1.26 -62.79
C LEU A 11 -13.08 -2.27 -61.81
N LEU A 12 -12.36 -3.37 -61.56
CA LEU A 12 -12.62 -4.30 -60.47
C LEU A 12 -12.27 -3.62 -59.14
N THR A 13 -13.27 -2.99 -58.52
CA THR A 13 -13.19 -2.58 -57.11
C THR A 13 -13.23 -3.83 -56.23
N SER A 14 -12.17 -4.09 -55.48
CA SER A 14 -12.11 -5.14 -54.46
C SER A 14 -13.15 -4.89 -53.37
N ALA A 15 -14.28 -5.59 -53.42
CA ALA A 15 -15.24 -5.62 -52.33
C ALA A 15 -14.58 -6.31 -51.11
N PRO A 16 -14.78 -5.79 -49.88
CA PRO A 16 -14.32 -6.50 -48.68
C PRO A 16 -15.03 -7.85 -48.60
N SER A 17 -14.27 -8.95 -48.52
CA SER A 17 -14.78 -10.30 -48.31
C SER A 17 -15.58 -10.34 -47.00
N PHE A 18 -16.90 -10.32 -47.10
CA PHE A 18 -17.78 -10.72 -46.00
C PHE A 18 -17.53 -12.21 -45.75
N SER A 19 -17.02 -12.55 -44.56
CA SER A 19 -16.96 -13.94 -44.10
C SER A 19 -18.37 -14.53 -44.20
N GLN A 20 -18.56 -15.59 -44.99
CA GLN A 20 -19.85 -16.25 -45.11
C GLN A 20 -20.29 -16.75 -43.73
N ILE A 21 -21.46 -16.31 -43.27
CA ILE A 21 -22.02 -16.70 -41.98
C ILE A 21 -22.23 -18.22 -41.98
N ASN A 22 -21.52 -18.92 -41.10
CA ASN A 22 -21.64 -20.36 -40.95
C ASN A 22 -22.42 -20.71 -39.68
N THR A 23 -23.73 -20.93 -39.82
CA THR A 23 -24.62 -21.27 -38.70
C THR A 23 -24.35 -22.66 -38.11
N LYS A 24 -23.65 -23.53 -38.84
CA LYS A 24 -23.33 -24.90 -38.40
C LYS A 24 -21.98 -25.01 -37.71
N ALA A 25 -21.12 -24.00 -37.79
CA ALA A 25 -19.79 -24.01 -37.18
C ALA A 25 -19.89 -24.19 -35.65
N THR A 26 -19.04 -25.06 -35.11
CA THR A 26 -18.89 -25.30 -33.67
C THR A 26 -17.58 -24.74 -33.11
N GLU A 27 -16.70 -24.25 -33.99
CA GLU A 27 -15.42 -23.64 -33.65
C GLU A 27 -15.29 -22.31 -34.36
N ALA A 28 -14.77 -21.31 -33.65
CA ALA A 28 -14.53 -19.99 -34.22
C ALA A 28 -13.53 -19.18 -33.39
N VAL A 29 -12.88 -18.23 -34.06
CA VAL A 29 -12.11 -17.15 -33.43
C VAL A 29 -12.82 -15.84 -33.68
N ILE A 30 -13.11 -15.11 -32.61
CA ILE A 30 -13.77 -13.80 -32.69
C ILE A 30 -12.80 -12.74 -32.22
N THR A 31 -12.63 -11.70 -33.03
CA THR A 31 -11.83 -10.53 -32.67
C THR A 31 -12.75 -9.36 -32.39
N TYR A 32 -12.62 -8.77 -31.20
CA TYR A 32 -13.34 -7.60 -30.75
C TYR A 32 -12.43 -6.38 -30.79
N GLY A 33 -12.98 -5.23 -31.19
CA GLY A 33 -12.35 -3.93 -31.07
C GLY A 33 -13.07 -3.05 -30.04
N PHE A 34 -12.40 -1.98 -29.61
CA PHE A 34 -12.90 -1.07 -28.59
C PHE A 34 -13.10 0.34 -29.14
N ARG A 35 -14.14 1.00 -28.66
CA ARG A 35 -14.40 2.41 -28.95
C ARG A 35 -14.81 3.13 -27.67
N ASN A 36 -14.29 4.33 -27.47
CA ASN A 36 -14.63 5.17 -26.34
C ASN A 36 -15.02 6.57 -26.82
N ASN A 37 -16.22 7.04 -26.47
CA ASN A 37 -16.77 8.32 -26.93
C ASN A 37 -16.66 8.51 -28.45
N GLY A 38 -17.02 7.48 -29.21
CA GLY A 38 -16.95 7.51 -30.68
C GLY A 38 -15.56 7.28 -31.27
N LYS A 39 -14.48 7.29 -30.48
CA LYS A 39 -13.09 7.12 -30.97
C LYS A 39 -12.66 5.66 -30.89
N ASP A 40 -12.22 5.11 -32.02
CA ASP A 40 -11.69 3.74 -32.09
C ASP A 40 -10.33 3.63 -31.39
N SER A 41 -10.16 2.54 -30.64
CA SER A 41 -8.88 2.12 -30.07
C SER A 41 -8.16 1.17 -31.03
N LYS A 42 -6.83 1.16 -30.99
CA LYS A 42 -6.01 0.14 -31.69
C LYS A 42 -5.98 -1.21 -30.95
N ALA A 43 -6.47 -1.26 -29.72
CA ALA A 43 -6.51 -2.50 -28.94
C ALA A 43 -7.56 -3.46 -29.50
N GLU A 44 -7.23 -4.76 -29.48
CA GLU A 44 -8.13 -5.85 -29.85
C GLU A 44 -8.13 -6.92 -28.76
N GLN A 45 -9.24 -7.66 -28.67
CA GLN A 45 -9.35 -8.83 -27.80
C GLN A 45 -9.85 -10.02 -28.61
N LYS A 46 -9.27 -11.19 -28.37
CA LYS A 46 -9.68 -12.43 -29.01
C LYS A 46 -10.48 -13.30 -28.05
N MET A 47 -11.49 -13.95 -28.60
CA MET A 47 -12.24 -15.02 -27.95
C MET A 47 -12.17 -16.27 -28.84
N PHE A 48 -11.72 -17.38 -28.25
CA PHE A 48 -11.59 -18.67 -28.90
C PHE A 48 -12.72 -19.59 -28.44
N ILE A 49 -13.43 -20.21 -29.38
CA ILE A 49 -14.57 -21.09 -29.10
C ILE A 49 -14.29 -22.46 -29.72
N LYS A 50 -14.39 -23.51 -28.91
CA LYS A 50 -14.33 -24.91 -29.35
C LYS A 50 -15.47 -25.72 -28.74
N GLY A 51 -16.52 -25.94 -29.51
CA GLY A 51 -17.75 -26.57 -29.03
C GLY A 51 -18.37 -25.74 -27.91
N SER A 52 -18.37 -26.28 -26.70
CA SER A 52 -18.90 -25.64 -25.49
C SER A 52 -17.85 -24.89 -24.66
N GLN A 53 -16.56 -25.07 -24.98
CA GLN A 53 -15.42 -24.43 -24.32
C GLN A 53 -15.14 -23.07 -24.96
N VAL A 54 -15.00 -22.05 -24.13
CA VAL A 54 -14.64 -20.69 -24.56
C VAL A 54 -13.45 -20.21 -23.75
N HIS A 55 -12.47 -19.60 -24.41
CA HIS A 55 -11.38 -18.88 -23.78
C HIS A 55 -11.41 -17.42 -24.23
N LEU A 56 -11.50 -16.51 -23.27
CA LEU A 56 -11.43 -15.07 -23.48
C LEU A 56 -10.03 -14.60 -23.07
N VAL A 57 -9.25 -14.15 -24.05
CA VAL A 57 -7.88 -13.70 -23.81
C VAL A 57 -7.92 -12.40 -23.01
N PRO A 58 -7.17 -12.28 -21.90
CA PRO A 58 -7.08 -11.03 -21.16
C PRO A 58 -6.43 -9.92 -21.98
N GLN A 59 -6.77 -8.68 -21.63
CA GLN A 59 -6.16 -7.49 -22.25
C GLN A 59 -5.05 -6.93 -21.37
N GLY A 60 -4.02 -6.36 -22.01
CA GLY A 60 -2.93 -5.67 -21.33
C GLY A 60 -2.16 -6.57 -20.36
N ARG A 61 -1.83 -6.05 -19.17
CA ARG A 61 -1.07 -6.77 -18.12
C ARG A 61 -1.92 -7.69 -17.25
N GLN A 62 -3.20 -7.90 -17.57
CA GLN A 62 -4.00 -8.84 -16.79
C GLN A 62 -3.49 -10.26 -17.04
N THR A 63 -3.02 -10.89 -15.96
CA THR A 63 -2.56 -12.28 -15.99
C THR A 63 -3.70 -13.27 -15.84
N GLU A 64 -4.85 -12.80 -15.34
CA GLU A 64 -6.05 -13.60 -15.13
C GLU A 64 -6.57 -14.13 -16.47
N GLN A 65 -6.68 -15.46 -16.59
CA GLN A 65 -7.30 -16.11 -17.74
C GLN A 65 -8.78 -16.36 -17.46
N GLN A 66 -9.62 -16.21 -18.49
CA GLN A 66 -11.08 -16.30 -18.35
C GLN A 66 -11.66 -17.34 -19.30
N TYR A 67 -12.46 -18.25 -18.76
CA TYR A 67 -13.04 -19.36 -19.52
C TYR A 67 -14.54 -19.50 -19.29
N LEU A 68 -15.25 -20.05 -20.27
CA LEU A 68 -16.64 -20.48 -20.13
C LEU A 68 -16.75 -21.96 -20.52
N GLN A 69 -17.55 -22.70 -19.75
CA GLN A 69 -18.06 -24.00 -20.13
C GLN A 69 -19.57 -23.89 -20.32
N THR A 70 -19.97 -23.52 -21.54
CA THR A 70 -21.33 -23.07 -21.87
C THR A 70 -22.38 -24.17 -21.75
N ALA A 71 -22.01 -25.43 -21.96
CA ALA A 71 -22.90 -26.58 -21.76
C ALA A 71 -23.25 -26.79 -20.28
N GLN A 72 -22.29 -26.57 -19.39
CA GLN A 72 -22.47 -26.69 -17.94
C GLN A 72 -22.96 -25.38 -17.30
N LYS A 73 -23.04 -24.29 -18.07
CA LYS A 73 -23.43 -22.95 -17.61
C LYS A 73 -22.57 -22.44 -16.45
N VAL A 74 -21.25 -22.59 -16.58
CA VAL A 74 -20.27 -22.12 -15.58
C VAL A 74 -19.16 -21.33 -16.27
N SER A 75 -18.63 -20.34 -15.56
CA SER A 75 -17.42 -19.60 -15.91
C SER A 75 -16.28 -19.95 -14.96
N TYR A 76 -15.05 -19.82 -15.45
CA TYR A 76 -13.84 -19.96 -14.65
C TYR A 76 -12.97 -18.72 -14.84
N GLN A 77 -12.46 -18.19 -13.74
CA GLN A 77 -11.36 -17.24 -13.73
C GLN A 77 -10.16 -17.93 -13.11
N VAL A 78 -9.00 -17.85 -13.76
CA VAL A 78 -7.79 -18.58 -13.36
C VAL A 78 -6.65 -17.59 -13.21
N GLN A 79 -6.10 -17.50 -12.00
CA GLN A 79 -4.99 -16.62 -11.66
C GLN A 79 -3.79 -17.46 -11.25
N ASN A 80 -2.62 -17.19 -11.83
CA ASN A 80 -1.36 -17.82 -11.44
C ASN A 80 -0.52 -16.84 -10.63
N ASN A 81 -0.22 -17.20 -9.39
CA ASN A 81 0.61 -16.42 -8.48
C ASN A 81 1.87 -17.23 -8.14
N ASN A 82 3.01 -16.84 -8.71
CA ASN A 82 4.32 -17.46 -8.46
C ASN A 82 4.31 -19.00 -8.63
N GLY A 83 3.60 -19.51 -9.63
CA GLY A 83 3.51 -20.95 -9.91
C GLY A 83 2.34 -21.66 -9.23
N ILE A 84 1.62 -21.00 -8.32
CA ILE A 84 0.41 -21.54 -7.70
C ILE A 84 -0.81 -21.06 -8.49
N VAL A 85 -1.64 -22.01 -8.91
CA VAL A 85 -2.86 -21.73 -9.68
C VAL A 85 -4.06 -21.68 -8.74
N TYR A 86 -4.81 -20.58 -8.82
CA TYR A 86 -6.08 -20.39 -8.12
C TYR A 86 -7.20 -20.23 -9.15
N THR A 87 -8.36 -20.82 -8.87
CA THR A 87 -9.53 -20.77 -9.76
C THR A 87 -10.77 -20.34 -9.01
N LEU A 88 -11.50 -19.38 -9.57
CA LEU A 88 -12.88 -19.10 -9.21
C LEU A 88 -13.80 -19.78 -10.23
N LYS A 89 -14.66 -20.68 -9.75
CA LYS A 89 -15.74 -21.28 -10.53
C LYS A 89 -17.04 -20.58 -10.15
N LYS A 90 -17.73 -19.99 -11.13
CA LYS A 90 -18.99 -19.27 -10.91
C LYS A 90 -20.09 -19.74 -11.86
N PRO A 91 -21.22 -20.27 -11.36
CA PRO A 91 -22.40 -20.57 -12.17
C PRO A 91 -22.95 -19.33 -12.88
N PHE A 92 -23.48 -19.51 -14.09
CA PHE A 92 -24.07 -18.40 -14.85
C PHE A 92 -25.24 -17.73 -14.12
N SER A 93 -25.95 -18.49 -13.27
CA SER A 93 -27.07 -18.01 -12.47
C SER A 93 -26.68 -16.99 -11.39
N GLU A 94 -25.39 -16.91 -11.02
CA GLU A 94 -24.90 -15.93 -10.04
C GLU A 94 -24.52 -14.58 -10.65
N TYR A 95 -24.52 -14.48 -11.99
CA TYR A 95 -24.37 -13.18 -12.66
C TYR A 95 -25.70 -12.45 -12.75
N VAL A 96 -25.62 -11.14 -12.93
CA VAL A 96 -26.80 -10.29 -13.11
C VAL A 96 -27.63 -10.79 -14.30
N LYS A 97 -28.92 -11.02 -14.04
CA LYS A 97 -29.87 -11.45 -15.06
C LYS A 97 -30.09 -10.32 -16.07
N ALA A 98 -30.00 -10.66 -17.35
CA ALA A 98 -30.27 -9.71 -18.44
C ALA A 98 -31.78 -9.45 -18.59
N GLU A 99 -32.14 -8.18 -18.74
CA GLU A 99 -33.47 -7.75 -19.18
C GLU A 99 -33.48 -7.74 -20.72
N LEU A 100 -34.39 -8.51 -21.32
CA LEU A 100 -34.51 -8.57 -22.78
C LEU A 100 -35.20 -7.31 -23.29
N LEU A 101 -34.69 -6.76 -24.38
CA LEU A 101 -35.23 -5.57 -25.02
C LEU A 101 -35.81 -5.94 -26.40
N THR A 102 -36.71 -5.10 -26.89
CA THR A 102 -37.25 -5.25 -28.24
C THR A 102 -36.24 -4.74 -29.28
N GLY A 103 -36.39 -5.21 -30.52
CA GLY A 103 -35.57 -4.80 -31.65
C GLY A 103 -34.45 -5.78 -32.01
N ILE A 104 -34.05 -5.72 -33.28
CA ILE A 104 -33.00 -6.52 -33.88
C ILE A 104 -32.08 -5.55 -34.63
N ASP A 105 -30.77 -5.61 -34.36
CA ASP A 105 -29.75 -4.96 -35.18
C ASP A 105 -28.91 -6.02 -35.88
N THR A 106 -28.11 -5.62 -36.86
CA THR A 106 -27.19 -6.52 -37.56
C THR A 106 -25.75 -6.17 -37.25
N ILE A 107 -24.96 -7.14 -36.79
CA ILE A 107 -23.52 -6.99 -36.52
C ILE A 107 -22.77 -8.04 -37.36
N LEU A 108 -21.84 -7.60 -38.21
CA LEU A 108 -21.13 -8.46 -39.17
C LEU A 108 -22.09 -9.33 -40.04
N GLY A 109 -23.23 -8.76 -40.43
CA GLY A 109 -24.27 -9.47 -41.20
C GLY A 109 -25.15 -10.42 -40.37
N ILE A 110 -24.93 -10.54 -39.06
CA ILE A 110 -25.66 -11.46 -38.18
C ILE A 110 -26.75 -10.72 -37.41
N PRO A 111 -28.02 -11.17 -37.47
CA PRO A 111 -29.11 -10.64 -36.65
C PRO A 111 -28.84 -10.81 -35.15
N CYS A 112 -28.94 -9.71 -34.40
CA CYS A 112 -28.68 -9.64 -32.98
C CYS A 112 -29.88 -9.03 -32.25
N LYS A 113 -30.41 -9.77 -31.27
CA LYS A 113 -31.38 -9.29 -30.29
C LYS A 113 -30.69 -8.36 -29.28
N LYS A 114 -31.47 -7.51 -28.62
CA LYS A 114 -30.99 -6.57 -27.60
C LYS A 114 -31.35 -7.04 -26.19
N ALA A 115 -30.47 -6.76 -25.25
CA ALA A 115 -30.71 -6.90 -23.83
C ALA A 115 -29.95 -5.80 -23.08
N LYS A 116 -30.25 -5.62 -21.80
CA LYS A 116 -29.43 -4.81 -20.90
C LYS A 116 -29.16 -5.54 -19.59
N VAL A 117 -28.01 -5.26 -19.00
CA VAL A 117 -27.67 -5.64 -17.62
C VAL A 117 -27.30 -4.40 -16.82
N PHE A 118 -27.62 -4.42 -15.53
CA PHE A 118 -27.29 -3.34 -14.61
C PHE A 118 -26.28 -3.84 -13.57
N ILE A 119 -25.03 -3.38 -13.66
CA ILE A 119 -23.93 -3.85 -12.81
C ILE A 119 -23.31 -2.65 -12.09
N ARG A 120 -23.52 -2.57 -10.77
CA ARG A 120 -22.96 -1.51 -9.90
C ARG A 120 -23.18 -0.11 -10.49
N SER A 121 -24.44 0.25 -10.73
CA SER A 121 -24.85 1.52 -11.34
C SER A 121 -24.50 1.74 -12.82
N ASN A 122 -23.85 0.76 -13.46
CA ASN A 122 -23.58 0.84 -14.89
C ASN A 122 -24.66 0.11 -15.68
N THR A 123 -25.23 0.81 -16.66
CA THR A 123 -26.08 0.20 -17.66
C THR A 123 -25.20 -0.33 -18.78
N ILE A 124 -25.34 -1.61 -19.10
CA ILE A 124 -24.63 -2.24 -20.20
C ILE A 124 -25.67 -2.78 -21.16
N GLU A 125 -25.74 -2.17 -22.34
CA GLU A 125 -26.54 -2.68 -23.45
C GLU A 125 -25.77 -3.80 -24.16
N VAL A 126 -26.47 -4.84 -24.56
CA VAL A 126 -25.91 -6.10 -25.07
C VAL A 126 -26.64 -6.48 -26.35
N TRP A 127 -25.87 -6.75 -27.40
CA TRP A 127 -26.36 -7.30 -28.66
C TRP A 127 -25.87 -8.73 -28.82
N TYR A 128 -26.79 -9.65 -28.96
CA TYR A 128 -26.51 -11.09 -28.94
C TYR A 128 -27.31 -11.86 -29.98
N THR A 129 -26.78 -12.99 -30.45
CA THR A 129 -27.47 -13.91 -31.35
C THR A 129 -27.59 -15.31 -30.74
N ASN A 130 -28.67 -16.01 -31.07
CA ASN A 130 -28.86 -17.44 -30.78
C ASN A 130 -28.89 -18.31 -32.05
N ASP A 131 -28.68 -17.69 -33.22
CA ASP A 131 -28.82 -18.35 -34.51
C ASP A 131 -27.57 -19.16 -34.89
N LEU A 132 -26.49 -18.98 -34.13
CA LEU A 132 -25.23 -19.71 -34.28
C LEU A 132 -25.09 -20.79 -33.19
N LYS A 133 -24.42 -21.90 -33.53
CA LYS A 133 -24.09 -22.95 -32.54
C LYS A 133 -23.00 -22.53 -31.54
N ILE A 134 -22.11 -21.63 -31.94
CA ILE A 134 -21.10 -21.04 -31.06
C ILE A 134 -21.73 -20.04 -30.09
N LYS A 135 -21.24 -20.02 -28.84
CA LYS A 135 -21.71 -19.13 -27.76
C LYS A 135 -20.52 -18.52 -27.04
N GLY A 136 -20.71 -17.35 -26.44
CA GLY A 136 -19.64 -16.67 -25.73
C GLY A 136 -19.93 -15.19 -25.50
N THR A 137 -19.07 -14.56 -24.71
CA THR A 137 -19.18 -13.14 -24.38
C THR A 137 -17.79 -12.50 -24.31
N PRO A 138 -17.62 -11.25 -24.79
CA PRO A 138 -16.37 -10.52 -24.65
C PRO A 138 -16.08 -10.10 -23.19
N SER A 139 -16.98 -10.40 -22.25
CA SER A 139 -16.74 -10.23 -20.82
C SER A 139 -17.59 -11.21 -20.04
N ILE A 140 -16.94 -12.11 -19.29
CA ILE A 140 -17.62 -13.22 -18.58
C ILE A 140 -18.69 -12.78 -17.58
N SER A 141 -18.61 -11.54 -17.08
CA SER A 141 -19.58 -10.97 -16.14
C SER A 141 -20.84 -10.42 -16.82
N ILE A 142 -20.84 -10.33 -18.15
CA ILE A 142 -21.92 -9.75 -18.95
C ILE A 142 -22.67 -10.88 -19.64
N ALA A 143 -23.78 -11.30 -19.02
CA ALA A 143 -24.79 -12.22 -19.56
C ALA A 143 -24.22 -13.46 -20.31
N PRO A 144 -23.31 -14.25 -19.71
CA PRO A 144 -22.60 -15.33 -20.40
C PRO A 144 -23.50 -16.47 -20.93
N GLY A 145 -24.76 -16.54 -20.48
CA GLY A 145 -25.75 -17.54 -20.92
C GLY A 145 -26.68 -17.10 -22.04
N LEU A 146 -26.56 -15.87 -22.55
CA LEU A 146 -27.58 -15.24 -23.41
C LEU A 146 -27.50 -15.68 -24.90
N GLY A 147 -26.33 -16.16 -25.34
CA GLY A 147 -26.06 -16.54 -26.73
C GLY A 147 -24.60 -16.24 -27.08
N LEU A 148 -24.34 -15.86 -28.33
CA LEU A 148 -23.10 -15.21 -28.71
C LEU A 148 -23.27 -13.69 -28.66
N ILE A 149 -22.54 -13.01 -27.78
CA ILE A 149 -22.57 -11.55 -27.66
C ILE A 149 -21.57 -10.95 -28.66
N LEU A 150 -22.08 -10.13 -29.59
CA LEU A 150 -21.27 -9.47 -30.63
C LEU A 150 -20.99 -8.00 -30.34
N LYS A 151 -21.75 -7.37 -29.45
CA LYS A 151 -21.48 -6.00 -29.04
C LYS A 151 -21.99 -5.74 -27.63
N THR A 152 -21.26 -4.91 -26.90
CA THR A 152 -21.71 -4.31 -25.65
C THR A 152 -21.43 -2.82 -25.65
N ILE A 153 -22.32 -2.04 -25.03
CA ILE A 153 -22.10 -0.61 -24.78
C ILE A 153 -22.32 -0.36 -23.29
N ARG A 154 -21.28 0.08 -22.59
CA ARG A 154 -21.35 0.50 -21.20
C ARG A 154 -21.60 2.00 -21.13
N ASN A 155 -22.66 2.40 -20.43
CA ASN A 155 -23.06 3.80 -20.18
C ASN A 155 -23.11 4.68 -21.44
N GLY A 156 -23.49 4.11 -22.58
CA GLY A 156 -23.62 4.82 -23.85
C GLY A 156 -22.30 5.22 -24.53
N ASN A 157 -21.12 4.98 -23.93
CA ASN A 157 -19.87 5.57 -24.41
C ASN A 157 -18.70 4.59 -24.58
N SER A 158 -18.63 3.50 -23.81
CA SER A 158 -17.58 2.50 -23.91
C SER A 158 -18.12 1.26 -24.62
N GLU A 159 -17.72 1.09 -25.87
CA GLU A 159 -18.20 0.03 -26.76
C GLU A 159 -17.13 -1.06 -26.94
N THR A 160 -17.55 -2.31 -26.85
CA THR A 160 -16.81 -3.49 -27.31
C THR A 160 -17.61 -4.12 -28.43
N ILE A 161 -17.03 -4.28 -29.62
CA ILE A 161 -17.73 -4.75 -30.82
C ILE A 161 -16.92 -5.79 -31.58
N ALA A 162 -17.57 -6.87 -32.02
CA ALA A 162 -16.96 -7.87 -32.88
C ALA A 162 -16.59 -7.24 -34.23
N LYS A 163 -15.31 -7.31 -34.58
CA LYS A 163 -14.74 -6.84 -35.85
C LYS A 163 -14.61 -7.96 -36.87
N LYS A 164 -14.39 -9.20 -36.41
CA LYS A 164 -14.14 -10.36 -37.28
C LYS A 164 -14.58 -11.66 -36.60
N ILE A 165 -15.15 -12.57 -37.39
CA ILE A 165 -15.43 -13.96 -37.00
C ILE A 165 -14.78 -14.88 -38.03
N GLU A 166 -13.88 -15.74 -37.56
CA GLU A 166 -13.18 -16.74 -38.35
C GLU A 166 -13.69 -18.13 -37.99
N TYR A 167 -14.51 -18.73 -38.87
CA TYR A 167 -15.02 -20.08 -38.70
C TYR A 167 -13.97 -21.11 -39.12
N ARG A 168 -13.11 -21.49 -38.18
CA ARG A 168 -12.04 -22.47 -38.37
C ARG A 168 -11.82 -23.29 -37.10
N ALA A 169 -11.10 -24.39 -37.23
CA ALA A 169 -10.62 -25.15 -36.09
C ALA A 169 -9.76 -24.27 -35.17
N VAL A 170 -9.99 -24.41 -33.86
CA VAL A 170 -9.23 -23.77 -32.79
C VAL A 170 -8.24 -24.79 -32.24
N THR A 171 -6.95 -24.42 -32.23
CA THR A 171 -5.91 -25.32 -31.73
C THR A 171 -5.95 -25.42 -30.20
N PRO A 172 -5.43 -26.49 -29.60
CA PRO A 172 -5.29 -26.60 -28.15
C PRO A 172 -4.53 -25.42 -27.52
N GLU A 173 -3.54 -24.88 -28.21
CA GLU A 173 -2.71 -23.76 -27.77
C GLU A 173 -3.51 -22.45 -27.77
N GLU A 174 -4.34 -22.22 -28.79
CA GLU A 174 -5.22 -21.05 -28.87
C GLU A 174 -6.32 -21.09 -27.80
N LEU A 175 -6.95 -22.26 -27.63
CA LEU A 175 -7.97 -22.44 -26.59
C LEU A 175 -7.37 -22.36 -25.19
N ALA A 176 -6.08 -22.71 -25.03
CA ALA A 176 -5.34 -22.72 -23.78
C ALA A 176 -6.12 -23.35 -22.61
N TRP A 177 -6.93 -24.38 -22.89
CA TRP A 177 -7.84 -24.94 -21.89
C TRP A 177 -7.03 -25.54 -20.71
N PRO A 178 -7.27 -25.12 -19.45
CA PRO A 178 -6.46 -25.55 -18.32
C PRO A 178 -6.48 -27.07 -18.15
N LYS A 179 -5.30 -27.68 -18.15
CA LYS A 179 -5.11 -29.09 -17.78
C LYS A 179 -5.21 -29.29 -16.26
N ASN A 180 -4.88 -28.25 -15.50
CA ASN A 180 -4.98 -28.20 -14.04
C ASN A 180 -5.71 -26.91 -13.63
N TRP A 181 -6.74 -27.04 -12.80
CA TRP A 181 -7.51 -25.91 -12.26
C TRP A 181 -6.98 -25.39 -10.93
N GLY A 182 -5.95 -26.02 -10.35
CA GLY A 182 -5.37 -25.61 -9.09
C GLY A 182 -6.39 -25.58 -7.95
N THR A 183 -6.22 -24.65 -7.02
CA THR A 183 -7.08 -24.52 -5.84
C THR A 183 -8.34 -23.72 -6.18
N LEU A 184 -9.51 -24.31 -5.97
CA LEU A 184 -10.78 -23.60 -6.07
C LEU A 184 -10.95 -22.69 -4.85
N LEU A 185 -11.27 -21.42 -5.10
CA LEU A 185 -11.53 -20.41 -4.08
C LEU A 185 -12.95 -19.85 -4.23
N ASP A 186 -13.51 -19.36 -3.11
CA ASP A 186 -14.67 -18.49 -3.17
C ASP A 186 -14.31 -17.12 -3.78
N GLU A 187 -15.33 -16.34 -4.14
CA GLU A 187 -15.13 -15.07 -4.83
C GLU A 187 -14.28 -14.07 -4.00
N PRO A 188 -14.52 -13.84 -2.69
CA PRO A 188 -13.67 -12.98 -1.88
C PRO A 188 -12.19 -13.42 -1.83
N ALA A 189 -11.92 -14.70 -1.58
CA ALA A 189 -10.55 -15.22 -1.51
C ALA A 189 -9.85 -15.16 -2.88
N TYR A 190 -10.58 -15.41 -3.97
CA TYR A 190 -10.05 -15.27 -5.32
C TYR A 190 -9.70 -13.82 -5.65
N GLN A 191 -10.59 -12.86 -5.32
CA GLN A 191 -10.31 -11.44 -5.54
C GLN A 191 -9.06 -10.97 -4.78
N ARG A 192 -8.83 -11.49 -3.58
CA ARG A 192 -7.58 -11.26 -2.85
C ARG A 192 -6.37 -11.73 -3.65
N GLN A 193 -6.41 -12.95 -4.22
CA GLN A 193 -5.31 -13.47 -5.04
C GLN A 193 -5.06 -12.62 -6.30
N VAL A 194 -6.11 -12.08 -6.93
CA VAL A 194 -6.00 -11.18 -8.08
C VAL A 194 -5.39 -9.82 -7.71
N ILE A 195 -5.62 -9.34 -6.49
CA ILE A 195 -5.02 -8.09 -6.01
C ILE A 195 -3.55 -8.31 -5.64
N GLU A 196 -3.28 -9.35 -4.85
CA GLU A 196 -1.94 -9.69 -4.36
C GLU A 196 -0.99 -10.12 -5.50
N SER A 197 -1.51 -10.53 -6.66
CA SER A 197 -0.67 -10.83 -7.85
C SER A 197 -0.02 -9.59 -8.47
N ARG A 198 -0.49 -8.39 -8.14
CA ARG A 198 -0.09 -7.14 -8.79
C ARG A 198 1.11 -6.46 -8.13
N TYR A 199 1.54 -6.94 -6.97
CA TYR A 199 2.65 -6.38 -6.21
C TYR A 199 3.33 -7.46 -5.38
N ASN A 200 4.58 -7.21 -4.97
CA ASN A 200 5.31 -8.15 -4.12
C ASN A 200 5.17 -7.77 -2.66
N THR A 201 4.95 -8.75 -1.79
CA THR A 201 4.93 -8.55 -0.33
C THR A 201 6.11 -9.29 0.28
N LEU A 202 6.93 -8.58 1.04
CA LEU A 202 7.96 -9.14 1.89
C LEU A 202 7.48 -9.09 3.34
N THR A 203 7.30 -10.25 3.95
CA THR A 203 6.98 -10.35 5.38
C THR A 203 8.25 -10.18 6.21
N ILE A 204 8.28 -9.16 7.06
CA ILE A 204 9.38 -8.91 8.00
C ILE A 204 9.08 -9.59 9.33
N PHE A 205 7.92 -9.31 9.91
CA PHE A 205 7.44 -9.90 11.16
C PHE A 205 6.05 -10.50 10.95
N ASN A 206 5.75 -11.60 11.62
CA ASN A 206 4.46 -12.27 11.54
C ASN A 206 3.97 -12.67 12.92
N ASN A 207 3.03 -11.90 13.46
CA ASN A 207 2.41 -12.13 14.76
C ASN A 207 3.42 -12.22 15.92
N GLU A 208 4.47 -11.40 15.85
CA GLU A 208 5.54 -11.34 16.85
C GLU A 208 5.08 -10.60 18.09
N GLN A 209 5.55 -11.04 19.26
CA GLN A 209 5.20 -10.38 20.53
C GLN A 209 6.16 -9.24 20.84
N ILE A 210 5.62 -8.11 21.27
CA ILE A 210 6.37 -6.96 21.79
C ILE A 210 5.84 -6.69 23.19
N SER A 211 6.65 -6.92 24.22
CA SER A 211 6.19 -6.98 25.62
C SER A 211 7.35 -6.69 26.57
N PHE A 212 7.05 -6.28 27.79
CA PHE A 212 8.07 -6.07 28.82
C PHE A 212 8.01 -7.10 29.94
N GLY A 213 9.18 -7.52 30.42
CA GLY A 213 9.29 -8.41 31.59
C GLY A 213 9.24 -9.91 31.28
N ASN A 214 9.18 -10.28 30.00
CA ASN A 214 9.44 -11.64 29.54
C ASN A 214 10.95 -11.88 29.40
N LYS A 215 11.42 -13.07 29.76
CA LYS A 215 12.80 -13.47 29.47
C LYS A 215 12.86 -13.96 28.03
N THR A 216 13.65 -13.28 27.20
CA THR A 216 13.90 -13.69 25.83
C THR A 216 15.40 -13.73 25.60
N GLU A 217 15.91 -14.87 25.19
CA GLU A 217 17.31 -15.03 24.83
C GLU A 217 17.47 -14.80 23.33
N ASN A 218 18.26 -13.81 22.97
CA ASN A 218 18.59 -13.57 21.58
C ASN A 218 19.55 -14.63 21.06
N PRO A 219 19.46 -15.01 19.77
CA PRO A 219 20.45 -15.85 19.13
C PRO A 219 21.85 -15.26 19.29
N LYS A 220 22.86 -16.12 19.43
CA LYS A 220 24.26 -15.69 19.44
C LYS A 220 24.66 -15.19 18.04
N GLY A 221 25.36 -14.05 18.02
CA GLY A 221 25.82 -13.41 16.79
C GLY A 221 24.68 -12.82 15.95
N GLU A 222 25.03 -12.30 14.77
CA GLU A 222 24.07 -11.78 13.81
C GLU A 222 23.59 -12.88 12.86
N GLN A 223 22.28 -13.12 12.85
CA GLN A 223 21.64 -14.12 11.99
C GLN A 223 20.56 -13.45 11.15
N ALA A 224 20.55 -13.76 9.86
CA ALA A 224 19.53 -13.26 8.94
C ALA A 224 18.16 -13.89 9.24
N ASN A 225 17.11 -13.10 9.11
CA ASN A 225 15.70 -13.50 9.22
C ASN A 225 15.26 -14.07 10.58
N VAL A 226 16.05 -13.89 11.63
CA VAL A 226 15.67 -14.24 13.02
C VAL A 226 15.21 -12.99 13.77
N THR A 227 14.17 -13.12 14.58
CA THR A 227 13.65 -12.03 15.43
C THR A 227 14.47 -11.95 16.71
N TYR A 228 15.03 -10.77 16.95
CA TYR A 228 15.72 -10.40 18.18
C TYR A 228 14.80 -9.53 19.03
N HIS A 229 14.87 -9.67 20.35
CA HIS A 229 14.14 -8.88 21.33
C HIS A 229 15.14 -8.07 22.16
N PHE A 230 14.99 -6.75 22.15
CA PHE A 230 15.82 -5.83 22.90
C PHE A 230 14.98 -4.94 23.82
N SER A 231 15.65 -4.19 24.68
CA SER A 231 15.01 -3.27 25.61
C SER A 231 13.94 -3.92 26.50
N GLY A 232 14.26 -5.08 27.08
CA GLY A 232 13.31 -5.85 27.89
C GLY A 232 12.17 -6.51 27.10
N GLY A 233 12.26 -6.49 25.76
CA GLY A 233 11.29 -7.08 24.82
C GLY A 233 10.39 -6.06 24.11
N THR A 234 10.57 -4.75 24.37
CA THR A 234 9.78 -3.68 23.75
C THR A 234 10.27 -3.26 22.36
N ILE A 235 11.43 -3.78 21.95
CA ILE A 235 11.94 -3.70 20.58
C ILE A 235 12.02 -5.12 20.01
N ILE A 236 11.40 -5.35 18.86
CA ILE A 236 11.74 -6.48 17.98
C ILE A 236 12.60 -5.98 16.81
N LEU A 237 13.63 -6.74 16.46
CA LEU A 237 14.59 -6.38 15.42
C LEU A 237 14.94 -7.60 14.55
N LYS A 238 15.09 -7.41 13.24
CA LYS A 238 15.44 -8.49 12.31
C LYS A 238 16.38 -7.99 11.21
N LYS A 239 17.46 -8.72 10.97
CA LYS A 239 18.33 -8.53 9.80
C LYS A 239 17.65 -9.15 8.60
N VAL A 240 17.32 -8.35 7.60
CA VAL A 240 16.60 -8.79 6.40
C VAL A 240 17.37 -8.37 5.15
N LYS A 241 17.18 -9.12 4.05
CA LYS A 241 17.68 -8.75 2.73
C LYS A 241 16.55 -8.14 1.90
N LEU A 242 16.61 -6.83 1.70
CA LEU A 242 15.66 -6.08 0.88
C LEU A 242 16.07 -6.10 -0.60
N PRO A 243 15.11 -6.20 -1.54
CA PRO A 243 15.40 -6.18 -2.97
C PRO A 243 15.99 -4.83 -3.41
N ALA A 244 16.68 -4.85 -4.54
CA ALA A 244 17.11 -3.61 -5.19
C ALA A 244 15.91 -2.81 -5.72
N THR A 245 16.05 -1.48 -5.76
CA THR A 245 15.06 -0.55 -6.29
C THR A 245 14.84 -0.77 -7.78
N LYS A 246 13.57 -0.69 -8.20
CA LYS A 246 13.21 -0.56 -9.62
C LYS A 246 12.66 0.83 -9.89
N ALA A 247 12.89 1.36 -11.08
CA ALA A 247 12.36 2.66 -11.46
C ALA A 247 10.82 2.68 -11.38
N GLY A 248 10.26 3.78 -10.88
CA GLY A 248 8.82 3.96 -10.63
C GLY A 248 8.24 3.06 -9.53
N GLN A 249 9.05 2.23 -8.86
CA GLN A 249 8.56 1.35 -7.81
C GLN A 249 8.17 2.13 -6.56
N GLN A 250 6.99 1.83 -6.03
CA GLN A 250 6.54 2.36 -4.75
C GLN A 250 6.72 1.32 -3.66
N LEU A 251 7.11 1.78 -2.47
CA LEU A 251 7.23 0.96 -1.28
C LEU A 251 6.29 1.46 -0.20
N PHE A 252 5.41 0.58 0.26
CA PHE A 252 4.58 0.80 1.42
C PHE A 252 5.04 -0.08 2.57
N VAL A 253 5.10 0.49 3.77
CA VAL A 253 5.16 -0.27 5.01
C VAL A 253 3.74 -0.47 5.52
N GLU A 254 3.42 -1.69 5.95
CA GLU A 254 2.13 -2.06 6.55
C GLU A 254 2.37 -2.82 7.86
N LEU A 255 1.87 -2.29 8.97
CA LEU A 255 1.95 -2.89 10.29
C LEU A 255 0.52 -3.21 10.77
N ALA A 256 0.24 -4.49 11.00
CA ALA A 256 -0.96 -4.91 11.72
C ALA A 256 -0.59 -5.14 13.19
N GLN A 257 -1.36 -4.55 14.12
CA GLN A 257 -1.08 -4.61 15.55
C GLN A 257 -2.37 -4.83 16.35
N HIS A 258 -2.30 -5.64 17.39
CA HIS A 258 -3.35 -5.72 18.42
C HIS A 258 -2.76 -5.87 19.82
N SER A 259 -3.54 -5.52 20.85
CA SER A 259 -3.13 -5.74 22.24
C SER A 259 -3.17 -7.23 22.53
N ASN A 260 -2.18 -7.69 23.30
CA ASN A 260 -2.11 -9.03 23.86
C ASN A 260 -2.06 -8.98 25.40
N GLY A 261 -2.45 -7.84 25.99
CA GLY A 261 -2.49 -7.61 27.43
C GLY A 261 -2.41 -6.13 27.80
N ASP A 262 -1.71 -5.32 27.02
CA ASP A 262 -1.56 -3.89 27.33
C ASP A 262 -2.82 -3.08 26.99
N ALA A 263 -3.34 -2.33 27.96
CA ALA A 263 -4.55 -1.53 27.81
C ALA A 263 -4.30 -0.14 27.22
N TYR A 264 -3.05 0.33 27.21
CA TYR A 264 -2.71 1.74 26.97
C TYR A 264 -2.40 2.04 25.49
N ASP A 265 -2.45 3.33 25.17
CA ASP A 265 -2.06 3.95 23.92
C ASP A 265 -0.56 4.27 23.90
N ARG A 266 0.24 3.32 23.41
CA ARG A 266 1.71 3.38 23.44
C ARG A 266 2.27 4.05 22.20
N THR A 267 3.38 4.77 22.40
CA THR A 267 4.23 5.23 21.30
C THR A 267 4.83 4.01 20.59
N GLY A 268 4.74 4.00 19.27
CA GLY A 268 5.32 2.99 18.41
C GLY A 268 6.14 3.58 17.26
N SER A 269 7.18 2.86 16.87
CA SER A 269 8.03 3.26 15.74
C SER A 269 8.45 2.04 14.93
N VAL A 270 8.25 2.10 13.61
CA VAL A 270 8.92 1.19 12.67
C VAL A 270 10.16 1.91 12.15
N PHE A 271 11.33 1.29 12.30
CA PHE A 271 12.60 1.94 12.03
C PHE A 271 13.60 1.02 11.31
N MET A 272 14.58 1.64 10.67
CA MET A 272 15.79 1.00 10.15
C MET A 272 17.00 1.51 10.93
N ILE A 273 17.95 0.63 11.27
CA ILE A 273 19.22 1.04 11.91
C ILE A 273 20.29 1.25 10.82
N PRO A 274 20.78 2.49 10.62
CA PRO A 274 21.92 2.71 9.74
C PRO A 274 23.19 2.10 10.35
N THR A 275 23.94 1.35 9.54
CA THR A 275 25.21 0.71 9.92
C THR A 275 26.37 1.15 9.03
N ASP A 276 26.21 2.28 8.34
CA ASP A 276 27.21 2.86 7.43
C ASP A 276 28.31 3.66 8.14
N LYS A 277 28.23 3.76 9.47
CA LYS A 277 29.19 4.45 10.34
C LYS A 277 29.79 3.49 11.36
N SER A 278 30.88 3.91 12.03
CA SER A 278 31.60 3.08 13.00
C SER A 278 30.83 2.81 14.29
N VAL A 279 29.86 3.67 14.62
CA VAL A 279 28.91 3.45 15.71
C VAL A 279 27.50 3.44 15.13
N SER A 280 26.70 2.50 15.59
CA SER A 280 25.31 2.31 15.20
C SER A 280 24.40 2.18 16.42
N TYR A 281 23.09 2.32 16.21
CA TYR A 281 22.13 2.02 17.27
C TYR A 281 22.12 0.53 17.66
N LEU A 282 22.57 -0.35 16.75
CA LEU A 282 22.69 -1.78 17.02
C LEU A 282 23.76 -2.07 18.09
N ASP A 283 24.87 -1.33 18.08
CA ASP A 283 25.92 -1.47 19.10
C ASP A 283 25.36 -1.22 20.50
N ALA A 284 24.44 -0.26 20.64
CA ALA A 284 23.79 0.03 21.90
C ALA A 284 22.79 -1.04 22.33
N LEU A 285 22.05 -1.62 21.38
CA LEU A 285 21.14 -2.72 21.64
C LEU A 285 21.90 -3.99 22.09
N GLN A 286 23.10 -4.23 21.55
CA GLN A 286 23.91 -5.39 21.86
C GLN A 286 24.79 -5.21 23.10
N ASN A 287 25.39 -4.03 23.27
CA ASN A 287 26.47 -3.79 24.24
C ASN A 287 26.09 -2.78 25.33
N GLY A 288 24.89 -2.19 25.25
CA GLY A 288 24.36 -1.25 26.23
C GLY A 288 24.40 0.21 25.75
N ILE A 289 23.54 1.02 26.34
CA ILE A 289 23.23 2.38 25.86
C ILE A 289 24.43 3.34 25.82
N GLN A 290 25.47 3.05 26.61
CA GLN A 290 26.69 3.86 26.68
C GLN A 290 27.49 3.89 25.37
N ALA A 291 27.20 2.97 24.43
CA ALA A 291 27.78 2.98 23.10
C ALA A 291 27.33 4.18 22.25
N LEU A 292 26.19 4.79 22.57
CA LEU A 292 25.66 5.92 21.80
C LEU A 292 26.36 7.24 22.14
N PRO A 293 26.55 8.14 21.16
CA PRO A 293 27.07 9.48 21.44
C PRO A 293 26.11 10.27 22.34
N LEU A 294 26.67 11.12 23.20
CA LEU A 294 25.90 11.92 24.14
C LEU A 294 25.64 13.33 23.59
N TYR A 295 24.40 13.77 23.65
CA TYR A 295 23.98 15.15 23.46
C TYR A 295 23.76 15.79 24.84
N SER A 296 24.48 16.87 25.16
CA SER A 296 24.31 17.60 26.43
C SER A 296 23.45 18.82 26.19
N ALA A 297 22.30 18.92 26.85
CA ALA A 297 21.41 20.07 26.73
C ALA A 297 21.62 21.07 27.88
N ARG A 298 21.19 22.31 27.69
CA ARG A 298 21.29 23.38 28.70
C ARG A 298 20.53 23.13 30.00
N ASN A 299 19.59 22.18 30.01
CA ASN A 299 18.91 21.72 31.24
C ASN A 299 19.79 20.80 32.13
N GLY A 300 21.04 20.55 31.75
CA GLY A 300 21.99 19.73 32.51
C GLY A 300 21.87 18.21 32.29
N LYS A 301 20.88 17.75 31.52
CA LYS A 301 20.72 16.33 31.17
C LYS A 301 21.55 15.94 29.95
N LYS A 302 21.78 14.63 29.82
CA LYS A 302 22.46 14.01 28.68
C LYS A 302 21.51 13.04 27.98
N TYR A 303 21.51 13.08 26.66
CA TYR A 303 20.63 12.30 25.80
C TYR A 303 21.44 11.43 24.86
N GLN A 304 21.08 10.15 24.74
CA GLN A 304 21.88 9.15 24.07
C GLN A 304 21.41 9.00 22.61
N GLY A 305 22.32 9.19 21.66
CA GLY A 305 22.13 8.87 20.24
C GLY A 305 21.07 9.70 19.52
N VAL A 306 20.75 10.90 20.01
CA VAL A 306 19.64 11.72 19.48
C VAL A 306 19.99 12.55 18.25
N THR A 307 21.28 12.75 17.95
CA THR A 307 21.76 13.53 16.80
C THR A 307 22.84 12.75 16.04
N ALA A 308 22.93 12.98 14.74
CA ALA A 308 24.01 12.48 13.90
C ALA A 308 25.36 13.10 14.32
N THR A 309 26.42 12.33 14.15
CA THR A 309 27.81 12.77 14.31
C THR A 309 28.63 12.26 13.12
N ASP A 310 29.92 12.58 13.07
CA ASP A 310 30.82 12.06 12.01
C ASP A 310 30.83 10.52 11.96
N ASN A 311 30.62 9.89 13.12
CA ASN A 311 30.77 8.45 13.36
C ASN A 311 29.45 7.73 13.71
N TYR A 312 28.30 8.43 13.72
CA TYR A 312 27.02 7.85 14.11
C TYR A 312 25.86 8.47 13.34
N LEU A 313 24.88 7.63 13.00
CA LEU A 313 23.59 8.07 12.49
C LEU A 313 22.46 7.53 13.39
N PRO A 314 21.49 8.37 13.78
CA PRO A 314 20.33 7.91 14.52
C PRO A 314 19.43 6.97 13.69
N PRO A 315 18.59 6.15 14.33
CA PRO A 315 17.63 5.28 13.65
C PRO A 315 16.78 6.07 12.64
N LEU A 316 16.68 5.55 11.42
CA LEU A 316 15.82 6.08 10.38
C LEU A 316 14.39 5.63 10.65
N GLU A 317 13.54 6.56 11.06
CA GLU A 317 12.13 6.27 11.34
C GLU A 317 11.31 6.20 10.05
N LEU A 318 10.80 5.00 9.77
CA LEU A 318 10.00 4.72 8.57
C LEU A 318 8.56 5.17 8.78
N MET A 319 7.97 4.79 9.91
CA MET A 319 6.60 5.10 10.29
C MET A 319 6.47 5.22 11.79
N ARG A 320 5.96 6.37 12.26
CA ARG A 320 5.53 6.56 13.65
C ARG A 320 4.07 6.19 13.78
N PHE A 321 3.71 5.45 14.81
CA PHE A 321 2.34 5.07 15.09
C PHE A 321 2.06 5.08 16.59
N PHE A 322 0.78 5.04 16.95
CA PHE A 322 0.33 4.95 18.32
C PHE A 322 -0.63 3.80 18.44
N THR A 323 -0.39 2.89 19.38
CA THR A 323 -1.33 1.80 19.62
C THR A 323 -2.66 2.39 20.05
N SER A 324 -3.74 1.70 19.70
CA SER A 324 -5.03 1.96 20.33
C SER A 324 -5.06 1.43 21.76
N PHE A 325 -6.01 1.91 22.56
CA PHE A 325 -6.30 1.37 23.89
C PHE A 325 -6.89 -0.05 23.82
N GLY A 326 -6.04 -1.08 23.91
CA GLY A 326 -6.47 -2.45 24.24
C GLY A 326 -7.24 -3.23 23.16
N VAL A 327 -7.19 -2.83 21.90
CA VAL A 327 -7.87 -3.53 20.78
C VAL A 327 -7.59 -5.03 20.79
N ASN A 328 -8.60 -5.85 20.46
CA ASN A 328 -8.60 -7.31 20.59
C ASN A 328 -8.74 -7.79 22.04
N HIS A 329 -7.68 -7.69 22.85
CA HIS A 329 -7.61 -8.28 24.19
C HIS A 329 -8.75 -7.80 25.11
N PHE A 330 -9.14 -6.53 25.00
CA PHE A 330 -10.18 -5.93 25.83
C PHE A 330 -11.55 -5.84 25.14
N ASN A 331 -11.70 -6.28 23.89
CA ASN A 331 -12.97 -6.21 23.15
C ASN A 331 -14.10 -6.92 23.90
N ALA A 332 -13.83 -8.11 24.44
CA ALA A 332 -14.82 -8.91 25.17
C ALA A 332 -15.19 -8.33 26.55
N GLN A 333 -14.34 -7.46 27.11
CA GLN A 333 -14.56 -6.80 28.40
C GLN A 333 -15.37 -5.51 28.23
N ALA A 334 -15.13 -4.76 27.14
CA ALA A 334 -15.80 -3.50 26.82
C ALA A 334 -17.16 -3.70 26.13
N LYS A 335 -18.16 -4.29 26.80
CA LYS A 335 -19.47 -4.56 26.18
C LYS A 335 -20.36 -3.32 26.15
N ILE A 336 -20.45 -2.66 25.00
CA ILE A 336 -21.32 -1.48 24.78
C ILE A 336 -22.25 -1.74 23.59
N LYS A 337 -23.57 -1.55 23.77
CA LYS A 337 -24.57 -1.79 22.72
C LYS A 337 -24.31 -0.86 21.53
N GLY A 338 -24.18 -1.43 20.34
CA GLY A 338 -23.93 -0.68 19.10
C GLY A 338 -22.45 -0.41 18.81
N TYR A 339 -21.54 -0.78 19.71
CA TYR A 339 -20.10 -0.66 19.49
C TYR A 339 -19.54 -1.96 18.97
N ASN A 340 -19.07 -1.96 17.73
CA ASN A 340 -18.39 -3.08 17.10
C ASN A 340 -16.89 -2.78 17.08
N TRP A 341 -16.18 -3.18 18.13
CA TRP A 341 -14.74 -2.97 18.24
C TRP A 341 -14.00 -3.71 17.12
N ALA A 342 -12.97 -3.07 16.56
CA ALA A 342 -12.08 -3.73 15.62
C ALA A 342 -11.24 -4.82 16.32
N ASP A 343 -10.79 -5.83 15.58
CA ASP A 343 -9.92 -6.89 16.12
C ASP A 343 -8.43 -6.54 16.07
N SER A 344 -8.06 -5.49 15.34
CA SER A 344 -6.69 -4.99 15.23
C SER A 344 -6.69 -3.60 14.62
N VAL A 345 -5.55 -2.91 14.71
CA VAL A 345 -5.26 -1.70 13.94
C VAL A 345 -4.28 -2.03 12.82
N VAL A 346 -4.54 -1.50 11.63
CA VAL A 346 -3.63 -1.60 10.48
C VAL A 346 -3.11 -0.20 10.14
N TYR A 347 -1.81 -0.02 10.31
CA TYR A 347 -1.08 1.18 9.93
C TYR A 347 -0.42 0.95 8.57
N LYS A 348 -0.63 1.84 7.61
CA LYS A 348 -0.01 1.72 6.29
C LYS A 348 0.46 3.08 5.80
N GLN A 349 1.71 3.15 5.36
CA GLN A 349 2.33 4.39 4.91
C GLN A 349 3.19 4.17 3.66
N ASP A 350 3.10 5.09 2.71
CA ASP A 350 4.03 5.21 1.59
C ASP A 350 5.38 5.72 2.12
N ILE A 351 6.43 4.93 1.91
CA ILE A 351 7.82 5.25 2.29
C ILE A 351 8.75 5.23 1.08
N SER A 352 8.22 5.44 -0.12
CA SER A 352 8.98 5.43 -1.38
C SER A 352 10.13 6.46 -1.36
N ALA A 353 9.96 7.58 -0.65
CA ALA A 353 11.02 8.58 -0.47
C ALA A 353 12.25 8.07 0.30
N LEU A 354 12.12 6.98 1.06
CA LEU A 354 13.18 6.36 1.85
C LEU A 354 13.80 5.13 1.15
N LEU A 355 13.21 4.70 0.03
CA LEU A 355 13.52 3.46 -0.67
C LEU A 355 15.02 3.30 -1.01
N PRO A 356 15.77 4.35 -1.40
CA PRO A 356 17.22 4.23 -1.64
C PRO A 356 18.05 3.74 -0.45
N ARG A 357 17.58 3.90 0.80
CA ARG A 357 18.22 3.37 2.03
C ARG A 357 17.68 1.99 2.43
N LEU A 358 16.68 1.47 1.73
CA LEU A 358 15.96 0.24 2.09
C LEU A 358 16.24 -0.87 1.06
N GLN A 359 17.52 -1.15 0.85
CA GLN A 359 18.01 -2.16 -0.09
C GLN A 359 19.16 -2.96 0.53
N GLY A 360 19.38 -4.20 0.08
CA GLY A 360 20.47 -5.03 0.59
C GLY A 360 20.20 -5.53 2.02
N GLU A 361 21.27 -5.85 2.75
CA GLU A 361 21.15 -6.30 4.14
C GLU A 361 20.95 -5.11 5.08
N VAL A 362 19.81 -5.07 5.76
CA VAL A 362 19.47 -4.01 6.70
C VAL A 362 18.82 -4.57 7.96
N TRP A 363 18.89 -3.81 9.05
CA TRP A 363 18.20 -4.10 10.30
C TRP A 363 16.89 -3.32 10.36
N ILE A 364 15.75 -4.03 10.37
CA ILE A 364 14.41 -3.44 10.49
C ILE A 364 13.84 -3.81 11.86
N GLY A 365 13.26 -2.82 12.54
CA GLY A 365 12.69 -3.00 13.87
C GLY A 365 11.30 -2.40 14.05
N VAL A 366 10.62 -2.89 15.07
CA VAL A 366 9.39 -2.30 15.61
C VAL A 366 9.59 -2.09 17.10
N PHE A 367 9.39 -0.87 17.56
CA PHE A 367 9.34 -0.48 18.95
C PHE A 367 7.89 -0.23 19.36
N ILE A 368 7.48 -0.71 20.54
CA ILE A 368 6.27 -0.28 21.26
C ILE A 368 6.61 -0.13 22.74
N GLY A 369 6.66 1.10 23.23
CA GLY A 369 7.02 1.41 24.62
C GLY A 369 5.95 0.97 25.59
N ASN A 370 6.13 -0.18 26.24
CA ASN A 370 5.16 -0.76 27.17
C ASN A 370 5.83 -1.39 28.40
N TYR A 371 5.03 -1.65 29.43
CA TYR A 371 5.46 -2.30 30.67
C TYR A 371 4.65 -3.57 30.98
N ASP A 372 3.94 -4.11 29.99
CA ASP A 372 3.04 -5.25 30.17
C ASP A 372 3.66 -6.57 29.67
N LYS A 373 3.42 -7.66 30.42
CA LYS A 373 3.94 -9.00 30.07
C LYS A 373 3.22 -9.60 28.86
N GLY A 374 1.94 -9.31 28.67
CA GLY A 374 1.21 -9.71 27.47
C GLY A 374 1.60 -8.85 26.27
N GLY A 375 1.71 -7.54 26.49
CA GLY A 375 2.16 -6.54 25.55
C GLY A 375 1.26 -6.47 24.32
N HIS A 376 1.87 -6.56 23.15
CA HIS A 376 1.24 -6.45 21.83
C HIS A 376 1.68 -7.58 20.91
N LYS A 377 0.90 -7.80 19.86
CA LYS A 377 1.26 -8.62 18.70
C LYS A 377 1.39 -7.75 17.46
N ALA A 378 2.42 -7.99 16.66
CA ALA A 378 2.75 -7.18 15.48
C ALA A 378 3.10 -8.06 14.26
N SER A 379 2.54 -7.70 13.11
CA SER A 379 2.93 -8.23 11.79
C SER A 379 3.34 -7.07 10.89
N LEU A 380 4.54 -7.13 10.32
CA LEU A 380 5.12 -6.06 9.50
C LEU A 380 5.38 -6.57 8.09
N TYR A 381 4.87 -5.85 7.09
CA TYR A 381 4.98 -6.16 5.68
C TYR A 381 5.54 -4.99 4.89
N PHE A 382 6.46 -5.26 3.97
CA PHE A 382 6.92 -4.32 2.96
C PHE A 382 6.27 -4.69 1.64
N LYS A 383 5.44 -3.78 1.09
CA LYS A 383 4.68 -3.99 -0.14
C LYS A 383 5.26 -3.16 -1.27
N TYR A 384 5.78 -3.85 -2.28
CA TYR A 384 6.46 -3.28 -3.44
C TYR A 384 5.52 -3.26 -4.65
N TYR A 385 5.03 -2.08 -4.99
CA TYR A 385 4.15 -1.86 -6.13
C TYR A 385 4.98 -1.46 -7.35
N PRO A 386 4.77 -2.08 -8.53
CA PRO A 386 5.46 -1.67 -9.75
C PRO A 386 4.98 -0.30 -10.24
N GLY A 387 5.88 0.46 -10.88
CA GLY A 387 5.54 1.74 -11.52
C GLY A 387 4.64 1.59 -12.75
N TYR A 388 4.10 2.72 -13.23
CA TYR A 388 3.22 2.74 -14.40
C TYR A 388 3.98 2.51 -15.72
N GLU A 389 3.28 2.06 -16.75
CA GLU A 389 3.84 1.95 -18.10
C GLU A 389 4.16 3.33 -18.69
N GLY A 390 5.36 3.47 -19.26
CA GLY A 390 5.81 4.72 -19.90
C GLY A 390 6.37 5.76 -18.93
N GLU A 391 6.36 5.51 -17.61
CA GLU A 391 7.12 6.33 -16.67
C GLU A 391 8.62 6.22 -16.94
N SER A 392 9.32 7.34 -16.73
CA SER A 392 10.76 7.42 -16.84
C SER A 392 11.40 6.28 -16.04
N GLN A 393 12.15 5.42 -16.73
CA GLN A 393 12.94 4.36 -16.09
C GLN A 393 14.20 4.87 -15.39
N LYS A 394 14.36 6.19 -15.26
CA LYS A 394 15.53 6.75 -14.59
C LYS A 394 15.43 6.44 -13.10
N GLU A 395 16.43 5.74 -12.60
CA GLU A 395 16.59 5.48 -11.17
C GLU A 395 16.74 6.82 -10.44
N GLU A 396 15.86 7.09 -9.48
CA GLU A 396 15.97 8.27 -8.62
C GLU A 396 17.07 8.03 -7.58
N LYS A 397 18.28 8.50 -7.88
CA LYS A 397 19.36 8.54 -6.90
C LYS A 397 19.03 9.62 -5.87
N LYS A 398 18.71 9.22 -4.64
CA LYS A 398 18.56 10.15 -3.52
C LYS A 398 19.74 10.04 -2.57
N TRP A 399 20.16 11.19 -2.05
CA TRP A 399 20.91 11.27 -0.80
C TRP A 399 19.92 11.36 0.36
N ILE A 400 20.06 10.48 1.35
CA ILE A 400 19.19 10.43 2.53
C ILE A 400 20.09 10.40 3.76
N MET A 401 19.84 11.25 4.75
CA MET A 401 20.59 11.32 5.99
C MET A 401 19.64 11.56 7.19
N PRO A 402 19.45 10.59 8.10
CA PRO A 402 18.74 10.82 9.35
C PRO A 402 19.62 11.72 10.24
N ALA A 403 19.24 12.98 10.38
CA ALA A 403 20.02 13.98 11.08
C ALA A 403 19.79 13.92 12.60
N PHE A 404 18.57 13.64 13.04
CA PHE A 404 18.23 13.54 14.46
C PHE A 404 17.01 12.63 14.70
N ASN A 405 16.96 12.03 15.88
CA ASN A 405 15.81 11.26 16.38
C ASN A 405 15.81 11.24 17.91
N THR A 406 14.89 11.96 18.56
CA THR A 406 14.75 12.00 20.03
C THR A 406 13.82 10.91 20.56
N THR A 407 13.19 10.12 19.69
CA THR A 407 12.34 8.99 20.09
C THR A 407 13.21 7.98 20.83
N ASN A 408 12.96 7.82 22.11
CA ASN A 408 13.75 6.96 22.98
C ASN A 408 13.33 5.49 22.81
N LEU A 409 13.69 4.85 21.69
CA LEU A 409 13.33 3.45 21.41
C LEU A 409 13.80 2.49 22.52
N MET A 410 14.91 2.81 23.20
CA MET A 410 15.42 2.11 24.37
C MET A 410 14.91 2.71 25.70
N GLU A 411 13.66 3.20 25.75
CA GLU A 411 12.99 3.71 26.95
C GLU A 411 13.15 2.73 28.14
N MET A 412 12.85 1.45 27.91
CA MET A 412 12.97 0.37 28.91
C MET A 412 14.42 -0.15 29.06
N SER A 413 15.40 0.60 28.58
CA SER A 413 16.84 0.34 28.75
C SER A 413 17.65 1.62 28.97
N GLY A 414 17.00 2.64 29.52
CA GLY A 414 17.66 3.82 30.08
C GLY A 414 17.87 4.97 29.10
N GLN A 415 17.28 4.94 27.90
CA GLN A 415 17.33 6.08 26.99
C GLN A 415 16.41 7.20 27.47
N GLU A 416 17.01 8.37 27.66
CA GLU A 416 16.33 9.54 28.23
C GLU A 416 15.19 10.03 27.33
N TYR A 417 14.07 10.43 27.93
CA TYR A 417 12.94 11.03 27.21
C TYR A 417 13.33 12.36 26.59
N GLY A 418 12.76 12.73 25.44
CA GLY A 418 13.02 13.97 24.71
C GLY A 418 12.62 15.27 25.43
N THR A 419 13.30 15.57 26.54
CA THR A 419 13.06 16.69 27.46
C THR A 419 14.05 17.84 27.27
N MET A 420 14.93 17.77 26.25
CA MET A 420 15.96 18.77 26.00
C MET A 420 15.39 20.17 25.73
N PHE A 421 14.12 20.26 25.34
CA PHE A 421 13.44 21.49 24.95
C PHE A 421 13.05 22.43 26.12
N ASP A 422 13.28 22.03 27.38
CA ASP A 422 12.94 22.83 28.57
C ASP A 422 13.68 24.18 28.62
N GLN A 423 15.00 24.14 28.40
CA GLN A 423 15.89 25.31 28.45
C GLN A 423 16.79 25.39 27.21
N ASP A 424 16.50 24.56 26.21
CA ASP A 424 17.33 24.42 25.02
C ASP A 424 16.53 24.16 23.76
N SER A 425 17.26 24.05 22.66
CA SER A 425 16.82 23.49 21.40
C SER A 425 17.60 22.21 21.10
N LEU A 426 17.08 21.37 20.21
CA LEU A 426 17.85 20.30 19.61
C LEU A 426 18.68 20.85 18.45
N THR A 427 20.00 20.73 18.51
CA THR A 427 20.91 21.23 17.47
C THR A 427 21.72 20.08 16.86
N VAL A 428 21.88 20.07 15.54
CA VAL A 428 22.75 19.12 14.84
C VAL A 428 23.52 19.80 13.71
N ALA A 429 24.81 19.49 13.61
CA ALA A 429 25.64 19.85 12.47
C ALA A 429 25.53 18.78 11.39
N VAL A 430 25.33 19.20 10.14
CA VAL A 430 25.27 18.30 8.98
C VAL A 430 26.21 18.81 7.90
N ASP A 431 26.74 17.91 7.09
CA ASP A 431 27.55 18.23 5.91
C ASP A 431 26.85 17.71 4.66
N ILE A 432 26.39 18.63 3.82
CA ILE A 432 25.64 18.32 2.60
C ILE A 432 26.63 18.10 1.46
N PRO A 433 26.65 16.91 0.84
CA PRO A 433 27.63 16.62 -0.19
C PRO A 433 27.37 17.42 -1.48
N GLN A 434 28.44 17.59 -2.27
CA GLN A 434 28.36 18.18 -3.59
C GLN A 434 27.39 17.40 -4.50
N GLY A 435 26.69 18.11 -5.39
CA GLY A 435 25.75 17.51 -6.34
C GLY A 435 24.39 17.11 -5.76
N VAL A 436 24.10 17.44 -4.50
CA VAL A 436 22.76 17.28 -3.92
C VAL A 436 21.88 18.49 -4.26
N LYS A 437 20.68 18.24 -4.77
CA LYS A 437 19.67 19.24 -5.14
C LYS A 437 18.30 18.89 -4.55
N ASN A 438 17.34 19.82 -4.65
CA ASN A 438 15.96 19.64 -4.20
C ASN A 438 15.86 19.12 -2.76
N LEU A 439 16.71 19.68 -1.89
CA LEU A 439 16.81 19.23 -0.52
C LEU A 439 15.52 19.52 0.24
N LYS A 440 15.13 18.59 1.09
CA LYS A 440 14.03 18.73 2.04
C LYS A 440 14.35 18.01 3.35
N LEU A 441 13.73 18.48 4.42
CA LEU A 441 13.71 17.81 5.71
C LEU A 441 12.35 17.10 5.87
N ARG A 442 12.37 15.78 5.97
CA ARG A 442 11.24 14.97 6.42
C ARG A 442 11.21 14.99 7.95
N TYR A 443 10.26 15.72 8.52
CA TYR A 443 10.15 15.99 9.96
C TYR A 443 8.93 15.29 10.58
N LEU A 444 9.16 14.45 11.58
CA LEU A 444 8.12 13.83 12.42
C LEU A 444 8.17 14.45 13.80
N THR A 445 7.02 14.76 14.38
CA THR A 445 6.93 15.35 15.72
C THR A 445 5.65 14.92 16.42
N THR A 446 5.76 14.58 17.71
CA THR A 446 4.61 14.32 18.60
C THR A 446 4.93 14.81 20.01
N GLY A 447 3.97 15.50 20.62
CA GLY A 447 4.03 15.96 22.01
C GLY A 447 3.42 14.95 22.98
N HIS A 448 4.02 14.83 24.16
CA HIS A 448 3.68 13.85 25.19
C HIS A 448 3.63 14.49 26.57
N GLY A 449 2.88 13.89 27.48
CA GLY A 449 2.65 14.37 28.83
C GLY A 449 1.18 14.21 29.20
N GLY A 450 0.79 13.03 29.69
CA GLY A 450 -0.60 12.58 29.77
C GLY A 450 -1.44 13.18 30.90
N TRP A 451 -1.37 14.49 31.13
CA TRP A 451 -2.24 15.23 32.05
C TRP A 451 -2.74 16.51 31.40
N GLY A 452 -3.77 17.16 31.95
CA GLY A 452 -4.44 18.29 31.31
C GLY A 452 -3.55 19.49 30.94
N GLY A 453 -2.40 19.67 31.62
CA GLY A 453 -1.41 20.71 31.31
C GLY A 453 -0.21 20.23 30.50
N GLY A 454 -0.11 18.94 30.23
CA GLY A 454 1.03 18.34 29.53
C GLY A 454 0.95 18.49 28.01
N ASP A 455 2.09 18.38 27.35
CA ASP A 455 2.24 18.70 25.93
C ASP A 455 1.52 17.71 25.00
N GLU A 456 1.00 16.60 25.52
CA GLU A 456 0.06 15.74 24.79
C GLU A 456 -1.22 16.50 24.42
N PHE A 457 -1.75 17.29 25.36
CA PHE A 457 -3.05 17.95 25.26
C PHE A 457 -2.97 19.48 25.13
N VAL A 458 -1.75 20.03 25.04
CA VAL A 458 -1.51 21.47 24.86
C VAL A 458 -0.75 21.70 23.56
N PRO A 459 -1.31 22.45 22.58
CA PRO A 459 -0.63 22.73 21.33
C PRO A 459 0.65 23.56 21.55
N LYS A 460 1.78 23.13 20.98
CA LYS A 460 3.06 23.84 21.04
C LYS A 460 3.62 24.15 19.66
N GLN A 461 4.12 25.36 19.47
CA GLN A 461 4.79 25.73 18.22
C GLN A 461 6.13 24.99 18.09
N ASN A 462 6.28 24.23 17.01
CA ASN A 462 7.56 23.67 16.60
C ASN A 462 8.20 24.64 15.60
N GLU A 463 9.43 25.06 15.86
CA GLU A 463 10.20 25.93 14.97
C GLU A 463 11.48 25.25 14.52
N ILE A 464 11.78 25.36 13.22
CA ILE A 464 12.96 24.76 12.60
C ILE A 464 13.81 25.89 12.01
N PHE A 465 15.08 25.91 12.40
CA PHE A 465 16.07 26.86 11.93
C PHE A 465 17.21 26.15 11.22
N VAL A 466 17.77 26.81 10.21
CA VAL A 466 19.00 26.41 9.53
C VAL A 466 19.92 27.62 9.50
N ASP A 467 21.13 27.46 10.02
CA ASP A 467 22.14 28.53 10.16
C ASP A 467 21.58 29.81 10.81
N GLY A 468 20.76 29.63 11.85
CA GLY A 468 20.11 30.71 12.59
C GLY A 468 18.91 31.36 11.90
N LYS A 469 18.58 30.99 10.65
CA LYS A 469 17.38 31.47 9.95
C LYS A 469 16.24 30.47 10.14
N ARG A 470 15.06 30.94 10.57
CA ARG A 470 13.86 30.10 10.62
C ARG A 470 13.42 29.71 9.22
N VAL A 471 13.37 28.41 8.95
CA VAL A 471 12.98 27.85 7.65
C VAL A 471 11.56 27.28 7.65
N TYR A 472 11.06 26.90 8.83
CA TYR A 472 9.71 26.35 8.98
C TYR A 472 9.19 26.52 10.40
N HIS A 473 7.88 26.61 10.56
CA HIS A 473 7.21 26.50 11.85
C HIS A 473 5.76 26.07 11.68
N PHE A 474 5.23 25.37 12.67
CA PHE A 474 3.81 25.02 12.74
C PHE A 474 3.44 24.55 14.15
N ILE A 475 2.14 24.43 14.41
CA ILE A 475 1.63 23.79 15.62
C ILE A 475 1.14 22.40 15.22
N PRO A 476 1.88 21.33 15.54
CA PRO A 476 1.43 19.96 15.29
C PRO A 476 0.24 19.61 16.17
N TRP A 477 -0.96 19.47 15.58
CA TRP A 477 -2.21 19.25 16.31
C TRP A 477 -3.21 18.42 15.50
N ARG A 478 -3.95 17.54 16.16
CA ARG A 478 -4.98 16.67 15.57
C ARG A 478 -6.29 16.83 16.33
N GLU A 479 -7.39 17.06 15.60
CA GLU A 479 -8.73 17.30 16.16
C GLU A 479 -9.78 16.27 15.70
N ASP A 480 -9.32 15.19 15.07
CA ASP A 480 -10.15 14.14 14.47
C ASP A 480 -10.14 12.83 15.28
N CYS A 481 -9.57 12.82 16.49
CA CYS A 481 -9.30 11.58 17.24
C CYS A 481 -10.55 10.75 17.57
N ALA A 482 -11.70 11.40 17.79
CA ALA A 482 -12.99 10.73 18.01
C ALA A 482 -13.41 9.79 16.84
N THR A 483 -12.89 10.04 15.62
CA THR A 483 -13.10 9.17 14.45
C THR A 483 -12.65 7.72 14.71
N TYR A 484 -11.65 7.54 15.59
CA TYR A 484 -11.02 6.25 15.85
C TYR A 484 -11.57 5.55 17.10
N ARG A 485 -12.71 5.99 17.65
CA ARG A 485 -13.29 5.43 18.88
C ARG A 485 -13.40 3.91 18.85
N PHE A 486 -13.84 3.31 17.74
CA PHE A 486 -14.03 1.85 17.60
C PHE A 486 -12.74 1.02 17.55
N LEU A 487 -11.57 1.66 17.56
CA LEU A 487 -10.29 0.98 17.76
C LEU A 487 -9.91 0.87 19.24
N ASN A 488 -10.60 1.58 20.15
CA ASN A 488 -10.11 1.89 21.50
C ASN A 488 -11.00 1.32 22.62
N PRO A 489 -11.20 -0.02 22.72
CA PRO A 489 -12.11 -0.61 23.71
C PRO A 489 -11.74 -0.30 25.16
N ALA A 490 -10.44 -0.15 25.48
CA ALA A 490 -9.96 0.10 26.85
C ALA A 490 -9.77 1.59 27.18
N SER A 491 -10.19 2.50 26.30
CA SER A 491 -10.05 3.94 26.55
C SER A 491 -10.92 4.37 27.74
N GLY A 492 -10.33 5.12 28.66
CA GLY A 492 -11.03 5.70 29.81
C GLY A 492 -12.13 6.67 29.37
N ASN A 493 -13.28 6.64 30.04
CA ASN A 493 -14.41 7.52 29.75
C ASN A 493 -14.61 8.50 30.90
N PHE A 494 -14.87 9.77 30.57
CA PHE A 494 -15.00 10.86 31.52
C PHE A 494 -16.47 11.24 31.75
N GLY A 495 -16.75 11.93 32.87
CA GLY A 495 -18.11 12.29 33.26
C GLY A 495 -18.83 13.27 32.31
N ASN A 496 -18.10 13.93 31.41
CA ASN A 496 -18.66 14.79 30.37
C ASN A 496 -19.01 14.04 29.07
N GLY A 497 -18.85 12.71 29.04
CA GLY A 497 -19.18 11.86 27.89
C GLY A 497 -18.03 11.67 26.88
N LEU A 498 -16.88 12.32 27.06
CA LEU A 498 -15.70 12.08 26.23
C LEU A 498 -14.94 10.82 26.66
N SER A 499 -14.33 10.13 25.71
CA SER A 499 -13.30 9.13 25.97
C SER A 499 -11.90 9.73 25.80
N SER A 500 -10.89 9.18 26.49
CA SER A 500 -9.50 9.60 26.31
C SER A 500 -9.05 9.51 24.85
N SER A 501 -9.46 8.48 24.12
CA SER A 501 -9.21 8.32 22.69
C SER A 501 -9.77 9.44 21.82
N ASP A 502 -10.73 10.21 22.33
CA ASP A 502 -11.46 11.21 21.54
C ASP A 502 -10.80 12.59 21.62
N LEU A 503 -9.95 12.80 22.63
CA LEU A 503 -9.28 14.07 22.89
C LEU A 503 -8.32 14.44 21.76
N SER A 504 -8.36 15.72 21.37
CA SER A 504 -7.38 16.34 20.47
C SER A 504 -5.99 16.34 21.10
N ARG A 505 -4.96 16.20 20.27
CA ARG A 505 -3.59 15.91 20.72
C ARG A 505 -2.53 16.51 19.84
N SER A 506 -1.32 16.63 20.38
CA SER A 506 -0.12 17.11 19.69
C SER A 506 0.40 16.13 18.61
N ASN A 507 -0.30 16.10 17.47
CA ASN A 507 -0.01 15.39 16.21
C ASN A 507 -0.34 13.90 16.12
N TRP A 508 -1.05 13.33 17.09
CA TRP A 508 -1.36 11.90 17.08
C TRP A 508 -2.72 11.59 17.68
N CYS A 509 -3.30 10.46 17.27
CA CYS A 509 -4.47 9.89 17.91
C CYS A 509 -4.20 8.40 18.20
N PRO A 510 -4.70 7.84 19.30
CA PRO A 510 -4.61 6.41 19.60
C PRO A 510 -5.18 5.55 18.46
N GLY A 511 -4.36 4.64 17.92
CA GLY A 511 -4.73 3.82 16.76
C GLY A 511 -4.44 4.46 15.40
N THR A 512 -3.55 5.46 15.32
CA THR A 512 -3.19 6.12 14.05
C THR A 512 -1.68 6.23 13.82
N ILE A 513 -1.30 6.50 12.57
CA ILE A 513 0.05 6.97 12.22
C ILE A 513 0.17 8.48 12.44
N THR A 514 1.41 8.95 12.65
CA THR A 514 1.75 10.37 12.46
C THR A 514 2.50 10.52 11.15
N LEU A 515 1.94 11.33 10.24
CA LEU A 515 2.59 11.62 8.96
C LEU A 515 3.73 12.63 9.14
N PRO A 516 4.83 12.48 8.39
CA PRO A 516 5.89 13.48 8.36
C PRO A 516 5.40 14.75 7.67
N VAL A 517 5.95 15.88 8.09
CA VAL A 517 5.91 17.13 7.34
C VAL A 517 7.16 17.18 6.48
N GLU A 518 6.99 17.49 5.19
CA GLU A 518 8.10 17.69 4.25
C GLU A 518 8.40 19.19 4.19
N VAL A 519 9.58 19.58 4.66
CA VAL A 519 10.04 20.98 4.69
C VAL A 519 11.03 21.21 3.56
N PRO A 520 10.66 21.92 2.48
CA PRO A 520 11.59 22.23 1.39
C PRO A 520 12.71 23.15 1.86
N LEU A 521 13.95 22.89 1.39
CA LEU A 521 15.16 23.65 1.72
C LEU A 521 15.86 24.12 0.43
N PRO A 522 15.19 24.91 -0.43
CA PRO A 522 15.69 25.25 -1.77
C PRO A 522 16.96 26.10 -1.76
N ASP A 523 17.19 26.85 -0.68
CA ASP A 523 18.31 27.78 -0.55
C ASP A 523 19.59 27.11 -0.04
N LEU A 524 19.52 25.84 0.40
CA LEU A 524 20.64 25.17 1.06
C LEU A 524 21.63 24.63 0.02
N LYS A 525 22.90 24.99 0.18
CA LYS A 525 23.99 24.61 -0.72
C LYS A 525 24.78 23.43 -0.13
N PRO A 526 25.65 22.77 -0.92
CA PRO A 526 26.62 21.84 -0.36
C PRO A 526 27.53 22.51 0.68
N GLY A 527 27.90 21.77 1.73
CA GLY A 527 28.74 22.22 2.84
C GLY A 527 28.13 22.01 4.21
N LYS A 528 28.79 22.59 5.23
CA LYS A 528 28.39 22.47 6.63
C LYS A 528 27.24 23.42 6.97
N HIS A 529 26.22 22.87 7.61
CA HIS A 529 25.05 23.60 8.07
C HIS A 529 24.66 23.18 9.49
N THR A 530 24.05 24.09 10.23
CA THR A 530 23.51 23.80 11.57
C THR A 530 21.98 23.81 11.51
N PHE A 531 21.37 22.66 11.81
CA PHE A 531 19.94 22.54 11.99
C PHE A 531 19.59 22.67 13.47
N GLN A 532 18.49 23.35 13.76
CA GLN A 532 18.00 23.56 15.12
C GLN A 532 16.47 23.39 15.15
N VAL A 533 15.98 22.63 16.13
CA VAL A 533 14.55 22.48 16.43
C VAL A 533 14.27 23.08 17.80
N ALA A 534 13.36 24.04 17.87
CA ALA A 534 12.93 24.68 19.10
C ALA A 534 11.44 24.43 19.36
N ILE A 535 11.11 24.05 20.60
CA ILE A 535 9.75 23.75 21.04
C ILE A 535 9.60 24.31 22.46
N PRO A 536 8.55 25.08 22.79
CA PRO A 536 8.34 25.58 24.15
C PRO A 536 7.77 24.47 25.03
N LEU A 537 8.64 23.63 25.59
CA LEU A 537 8.26 22.48 26.42
C LEU A 537 7.38 22.91 27.61
N GLY A 538 6.31 22.17 27.86
CA GLY A 538 5.49 22.34 29.06
C GLY A 538 6.26 22.00 30.33
N LYS A 539 6.04 22.80 31.38
CA LYS A 539 6.64 22.56 32.70
C LYS A 539 6.10 21.28 33.34
N PRO A 540 6.90 20.56 34.14
CA PRO A 540 6.43 19.40 34.88
C PRO A 540 5.39 19.78 35.94
N GLU A 541 4.54 18.81 36.30
CA GLU A 541 3.54 18.93 37.37
C GLU A 541 3.56 17.67 38.22
N GLY A 542 3.99 17.78 39.48
CA GLY A 542 4.19 16.63 40.36
C GLY A 542 5.18 15.63 39.76
N GLY A 543 4.76 14.37 39.60
CA GLY A 543 5.56 13.31 38.96
C GLY A 543 5.45 13.28 37.43
N SER A 544 4.63 14.13 36.84
CA SER A 544 4.39 14.18 35.39
C SER A 544 5.31 15.20 34.71
N PHE A 545 5.76 14.87 33.51
CA PHE A 545 6.62 15.72 32.70
C PHE A 545 6.25 15.61 31.21
N SER A 546 6.49 16.70 30.48
CA SER A 546 6.30 16.74 29.03
C SER A 546 7.56 16.28 28.32
N ALA A 547 7.40 15.67 27.15
CA ALA A 547 8.50 15.28 26.27
C ALA A 547 8.07 15.36 24.80
N TRP A 548 9.05 15.51 23.91
CA TRP A 548 8.81 15.53 22.46
C TRP A 548 9.64 14.48 21.74
N ASN A 549 8.93 13.61 21.02
CA ASN A 549 9.54 12.68 20.09
C ASN A 549 9.61 13.38 18.73
N VAL A 550 10.82 13.72 18.29
CA VAL A 550 11.07 14.37 16.99
C VAL A 550 12.10 13.60 16.20
N SER A 551 11.87 13.41 14.91
CA SER A 551 12.88 12.86 14.01
C SER A 551 12.94 13.64 12.71
N GLY A 552 14.16 13.81 12.19
CA GLY A 552 14.45 14.63 11.03
C GLY A 552 15.37 13.90 10.08
N THR A 553 14.90 13.68 8.85
CA THR A 553 15.70 13.05 7.78
C THR A 553 15.84 14.02 6.62
N LEU A 554 17.08 14.36 6.27
CA LEU A 554 17.39 15.13 5.07
C LEU A 554 17.30 14.20 3.85
N ILE A 555 16.63 14.66 2.81
CA ILE A 555 16.43 13.95 1.55
C ILE A 555 16.73 14.93 0.42
N GLY A 556 17.56 14.54 -0.53
CA GLY A 556 17.83 15.33 -1.74
C GLY A 556 18.14 14.45 -2.94
N ASP A 557 18.00 15.01 -4.13
CA ASP A 557 18.36 14.35 -5.39
C ASP A 557 19.87 14.38 -5.56
N LYS A 558 20.48 13.26 -5.94
CA LYS A 558 21.90 13.16 -6.23
C LYS A 558 22.10 13.07 -7.74
N GLU A 559 22.90 13.99 -8.29
CA GLU A 559 23.27 14.00 -9.72
C GLU A 559 24.11 12.79 -10.15
#